data_AF-A0A401PWC0-F1
#
_entry.id   AF-A0A401PWC0-F1
#
_cell.length_a   1.000
_cell.length_b   1.000
_cell.length_c   1.000
_cell.angle_alpha   90.00
_cell.angle_beta   90.00
_cell.angle_gamma   90.00
#
_symmetry.space_group_name_H-M   'P 1'
#
loop_
_entity.id
_entity.type
_entity.pdbx_description
1 polymer ?
#
loop_
_entity_poly.entity_id
_entity_poly.type
_entity_poly.pdbx_seq_one_letter_code
_entity_poly.pdbx_strand_id
1 'polypeptide(L)'
;MPTESRFAGPLPRFCCSVSGTPADTTIGVDLQKLHQEEKRQLAMRSRQSDLNSAFTEFLTTCDDYQLFQLMKFYWDRLEQAIEEGVDGVSLLLTEESIFSGQEYQKITELAEKGNRADSSKLLLNLVMEKGSRARRVMWESFGKVRHGVPKLNKILKVIQEHGSDPFGYMDITQDLSKLSSHLKGKK
;
A
#
# COMPACT_ATOMS: atom_id res chain seq x y z
N MET A 1 -37.41 -21.83 -29.31
CA MET A 1 -37.80 -23.25 -29.47
C MET A 1 -37.29 -23.72 -30.83
N PRO A 2 -36.69 -24.93 -30.92
CA PRO A 2 -35.42 -25.16 -31.61
C PRO A 2 -35.57 -25.71 -33.05
N THR A 3 -34.47 -25.66 -33.81
CA THR A 3 -34.20 -26.64 -34.86
C THR A 3 -32.70 -26.93 -34.89
N GLU A 4 -32.35 -28.17 -34.58
CA GLU A 4 -30.98 -28.68 -34.53
C GLU A 4 -30.52 -29.24 -35.89
N SER A 5 -29.20 -29.14 -36.05
CA SER A 5 -28.29 -30.09 -36.72
C SER A 5 -28.22 -30.14 -38.26
N ARG A 6 -27.11 -29.59 -38.77
CA ARG A 6 -26.35 -30.11 -39.93
C ARG A 6 -24.84 -29.94 -39.73
N PHE A 7 -24.14 -31.09 -39.75
CA PHE A 7 -22.82 -31.40 -40.33
C PHE A 7 -21.60 -30.44 -40.23
N ALA A 8 -20.51 -30.95 -39.62
CA ALA A 8 -19.10 -30.86 -40.06
C ALA A 8 -18.28 -31.84 -39.20
N GLY A 9 -17.54 -32.83 -39.71
CA GLY A 9 -16.21 -32.72 -40.38
C GLY A 9 -15.15 -33.47 -39.53
N PRO A 10 -14.11 -34.10 -40.11
CA PRO A 10 -13.48 -35.31 -39.54
C PRO A 10 -12.32 -35.08 -38.55
N LEU A 11 -12.09 -36.10 -37.71
CA LEU A 11 -10.98 -36.27 -36.76
C LEU A 11 -9.59 -36.17 -37.42
N PRO A 12 -8.61 -35.50 -36.79
CA PRO A 12 -7.24 -35.51 -37.26
C PRO A 12 -6.54 -36.85 -36.97
N ARG A 13 -5.91 -37.39 -38.00
CA ARG A 13 -5.08 -38.61 -37.98
C ARG A 13 -3.82 -38.39 -37.13
N PHE A 14 -3.55 -39.33 -36.24
CA PHE A 14 -2.24 -39.53 -35.63
C PHE A 14 -1.27 -40.07 -36.69
N CYS A 15 -0.24 -39.29 -37.01
CA CYS A 15 0.97 -39.80 -37.66
C CYS A 15 2.10 -39.82 -36.62
N CYS A 16 2.41 -41.00 -36.09
CA CYS A 16 3.69 -41.27 -35.48
C CYS A 16 4.75 -41.42 -36.58
N SER A 17 5.82 -40.64 -36.50
CA SER A 17 7.11 -40.99 -37.09
C SER A 17 8.19 -40.50 -36.15
N VAL A 18 8.83 -41.47 -35.50
CA VAL A 18 10.04 -41.31 -34.68
C VAL A 18 11.23 -41.45 -35.61
N SER A 19 12.14 -40.46 -35.60
CA SER A 19 13.54 -40.68 -35.99
C SER A 19 14.45 -39.58 -35.42
N GLY A 20 15.39 -39.98 -34.55
CA GLY A 20 16.73 -39.39 -34.43
C GLY A 20 16.99 -38.25 -33.43
N THR A 21 17.51 -38.60 -32.25
CA THR A 21 18.19 -37.78 -31.21
C THR A 21 19.59 -37.26 -31.62
N PRO A 22 20.36 -36.50 -30.79
CA PRO A 22 20.07 -35.68 -29.58
C PRO A 22 20.68 -34.25 -29.66
N ALA A 23 20.64 -33.52 -28.52
CA ALA A 23 21.17 -32.18 -28.24
C ALA A 23 20.13 -31.05 -28.44
N ASP A 24 19.93 -30.08 -27.56
CA ASP A 24 20.66 -29.70 -26.35
C ASP A 24 19.69 -28.87 -25.48
N THR A 25 19.69 -29.16 -24.18
CA THR A 25 19.41 -28.26 -23.07
C THR A 25 18.63 -26.96 -23.36
N THR A 26 17.29 -27.01 -23.33
CA THR A 26 16.47 -25.78 -23.14
C THR A 26 15.50 -25.87 -21.95
N ILE A 27 15.37 -27.03 -21.30
CA ILE A 27 14.41 -27.24 -20.20
C ILE A 27 15.01 -26.90 -18.82
N GLY A 28 16.34 -26.91 -18.67
CA GLY A 28 17.02 -26.67 -17.38
C GLY A 28 17.09 -25.20 -16.96
N VAL A 29 17.09 -24.26 -17.91
CA VAL A 29 17.24 -22.83 -17.62
C VAL A 29 15.94 -22.21 -17.07
N ASP A 30 14.79 -22.79 -17.39
CA ASP A 30 13.47 -22.30 -16.97
C ASP A 30 13.13 -22.72 -15.53
N LEU A 31 13.39 -23.98 -15.16
CA LEU A 31 13.17 -24.47 -13.78
C LEU A 31 14.06 -23.74 -12.77
N GLN A 32 15.33 -23.52 -13.10
CA GLN A 32 16.28 -22.87 -12.20
C GLN A 32 15.92 -21.39 -12.01
N LYS A 33 15.40 -20.74 -13.06
CA LYS A 33 14.89 -19.37 -13.03
C LYS A 33 13.58 -19.25 -12.24
N LEU A 34 12.65 -20.19 -12.40
CA LEU A 34 11.43 -20.28 -11.61
C LEU A 34 11.73 -20.47 -10.11
N HIS A 35 12.66 -21.36 -9.78
CA HIS A 35 13.05 -21.61 -8.39
C HIS A 35 13.76 -20.40 -7.76
N GLN A 36 14.53 -19.65 -8.56
CA GLN A 36 15.15 -18.40 -8.12
C GLN A 36 14.11 -17.30 -7.92
N GLU A 37 13.08 -17.24 -8.76
CA GLU A 37 11.98 -16.29 -8.62
C GLU A 37 11.09 -16.61 -7.42
N GLU A 38 10.79 -17.89 -7.16
CA GLU A 38 10.11 -18.33 -5.94
C GLU A 38 10.93 -17.96 -4.69
N LYS A 39 12.24 -18.21 -4.69
CA LYS A 39 13.12 -17.77 -3.59
C LYS A 39 13.11 -16.25 -3.40
N ARG A 40 13.09 -15.47 -4.48
CA ARG A 40 12.98 -14.00 -4.43
C ARG A 40 11.63 -13.55 -3.88
N GLN A 41 10.54 -14.18 -4.31
CA GLN A 41 9.19 -13.90 -3.82
C GLN A 41 9.05 -14.26 -2.33
N LEU A 42 9.58 -15.41 -1.91
CA LEU A 42 9.62 -15.82 -0.51
C LEU A 42 10.46 -14.85 0.33
N ALA A 43 11.64 -14.43 -0.16
CA ALA A 43 12.49 -13.46 0.53
C ALA A 43 11.87 -12.05 0.60
N MET A 44 11.05 -11.67 -0.39
CA MET A 44 10.28 -10.43 -0.36
C MET A 44 9.14 -10.52 0.65
N ARG A 45 8.42 -11.65 0.67
CA ARG A 45 7.29 -11.90 1.58
C ARG A 45 7.73 -12.03 3.05
N SER A 46 8.88 -12.66 3.32
CA SER A 46 9.46 -12.75 4.66
C SER A 46 9.81 -11.38 5.20
N ARG A 47 10.63 -10.61 4.47
CA ARG A 47 10.98 -9.23 4.86
C ARG A 47 9.75 -8.38 5.08
N GLN A 48 8.71 -8.61 4.29
CA GLN A 48 7.46 -7.89 4.43
C GLN A 48 6.69 -8.22 5.71
N SER A 49 6.66 -9.49 6.09
CA SER A 49 6.08 -9.93 7.36
C SER A 49 6.81 -9.29 8.53
N ASP A 50 8.14 -9.26 8.48
CA ASP A 50 8.98 -8.66 9.53
C ASP A 50 8.71 -7.15 9.64
N LEU A 51 8.61 -6.46 8.50
CA LEU A 51 8.27 -5.04 8.43
C LEU A 51 6.84 -4.74 8.93
N ASN A 52 5.88 -5.67 8.77
CA ASN A 52 4.52 -5.50 9.29
C ASN A 52 4.52 -5.67 10.80
N SER A 53 5.22 -6.68 11.31
CA SER A 53 5.36 -6.95 12.74
C SER A 53 5.98 -5.78 13.48
N ALA A 54 7.11 -5.26 12.99
CA ALA A 54 7.81 -4.14 13.63
C ALA A 54 6.99 -2.84 13.61
N PHE A 55 6.22 -2.61 12.54
CA PHE A 55 5.35 -1.44 12.48
C PHE A 55 4.15 -1.56 13.42
N THR A 56 3.55 -2.76 13.53
CA THR A 56 2.50 -3.02 14.52
C THR A 56 3.03 -2.85 15.95
N GLU A 57 4.22 -3.37 16.25
CA GLU A 57 4.87 -3.19 17.55
C GLU A 57 5.11 -1.70 17.88
N PHE A 58 5.58 -0.92 16.90
CA PHE A 58 5.69 0.53 17.04
C PHE A 58 4.35 1.18 17.39
N LEU A 59 3.27 0.84 16.67
CA LEU A 59 1.94 1.37 16.96
C LEU A 59 1.42 0.98 18.33
N THR A 60 1.75 -0.21 18.84
CA THR A 60 1.36 -0.63 20.21
C THR A 60 2.07 0.16 21.30
N THR A 61 3.27 0.66 21.02
CA THR A 61 4.05 1.48 21.95
C THR A 61 3.59 2.95 21.95
N CYS A 62 3.04 3.42 20.83
CA CYS A 62 2.54 4.80 20.71
C CYS A 62 1.21 5.00 21.43
N ASP A 63 1.14 6.06 22.24
CA ASP A 63 -0.12 6.55 22.79
C ASP A 63 -0.94 7.37 21.77
N ASP A 64 -2.17 7.71 22.14
CA ASP A 64 -3.11 8.41 21.26
C ASP A 64 -2.71 9.85 20.92
N TYR A 65 -1.90 10.49 21.77
CA TYR A 65 -1.34 11.82 21.54
C TYR A 65 -0.14 11.76 20.59
N GLN A 66 0.74 10.78 20.79
CA GLN A 66 1.86 10.47 19.91
C GLN A 66 1.38 10.15 18.49
N LEU A 67 0.34 9.32 18.34
CA LEU A 67 -0.25 9.04 17.02
C LEU A 67 -0.89 10.29 16.38
N PHE A 68 -1.43 11.19 17.19
CA PHE A 68 -1.94 12.47 16.70
C PHE A 68 -0.83 13.37 16.17
N GLN A 69 0.28 13.50 16.90
CA GLN A 69 1.43 14.29 16.47
C GLN A 69 2.09 13.69 15.22
N LEU A 70 2.21 12.35 15.18
CA LEU A 70 2.70 11.62 14.02
C LEU A 70 1.87 11.95 12.77
N MET A 71 0.54 11.94 12.91
CA MET A 71 -0.37 12.25 11.82
C MET A 71 -0.29 13.71 11.38
N LYS A 72 -0.17 14.66 12.32
CA LYS A 72 0.02 16.08 11.98
C LYS A 72 1.35 16.34 11.26
N PHE A 73 2.42 15.70 11.70
CA PHE A 73 3.74 15.86 11.10
C PHE A 73 3.78 15.32 9.67
N TYR A 74 3.15 14.17 9.42
CA TYR A 74 3.10 13.57 8.09
C TYR A 74 1.91 14.02 7.25
N TRP A 75 1.10 14.99 7.70
CA TRP A 75 -0.20 15.35 7.09
C TRP A 75 -0.14 15.49 5.56
N ASP A 76 0.70 16.39 5.06
CA ASP A 76 0.81 16.65 3.61
C ASP A 76 1.28 15.41 2.83
N ARG A 77 2.17 14.61 3.44
CA ARG A 77 2.67 13.37 2.82
C ARG A 77 1.61 12.28 2.82
N LEU A 78 0.78 12.22 3.87
CA LEU A 78 -0.35 11.31 3.96
C LEU A 78 -1.42 11.68 2.95
N GLU A 79 -1.75 12.97 2.77
CA GLU A 79 -2.69 13.42 1.73
C GLU A 79 -2.23 12.94 0.35
N GLN A 80 -0.96 13.16 0.00
CA GLN A 80 -0.39 12.75 -1.28
C GLN A 80 -0.30 11.23 -1.46
N ALA A 81 -0.08 10.50 -0.36
CA ALA A 81 -0.03 9.04 -0.40
C ALA A 81 -1.42 8.44 -0.58
N ILE A 82 -2.40 8.95 0.16
CA ILE A 82 -3.78 8.50 0.08
C ILE A 82 -4.38 8.86 -1.26
N GLU A 83 -4.05 10.01 -1.85
CA GLU A 83 -4.48 10.39 -3.20
C GLU A 83 -4.21 9.29 -4.25
N GLU A 84 -3.05 8.61 -4.14
CA GLU A 84 -2.67 7.51 -5.03
C GLU A 84 -3.58 6.29 -4.85
N GLY A 85 -3.99 5.99 -3.62
CA GLY A 85 -4.73 4.77 -3.25
C GLY A 85 -6.05 5.00 -2.52
N VAL A 86 -6.75 6.11 -2.77
CA VAL A 86 -7.88 6.58 -1.93
C VAL A 86 -9.01 5.55 -1.86
N ASP A 87 -9.25 4.83 -2.95
CA ASP A 87 -10.29 3.80 -3.06
C ASP A 87 -9.99 2.61 -2.12
N GLY A 88 -8.74 2.15 -2.10
CA GLY A 88 -8.32 1.04 -1.24
C GLY A 88 -8.29 1.44 0.24
N VAL A 89 -7.82 2.65 0.55
CA VAL A 89 -7.77 3.15 1.92
C VAL A 89 -9.19 3.39 2.47
N SER A 90 -10.07 4.02 1.68
CA SER A 90 -11.45 4.29 2.09
C SER A 90 -12.25 3.00 2.29
N LEU A 91 -12.06 1.99 1.43
CA LEU A 91 -12.68 0.68 1.58
C LEU A 91 -12.25 0.02 2.90
N LEU A 92 -10.95 -0.06 3.17
CA LEU A 92 -10.45 -0.65 4.42
C LEU A 92 -11.00 0.05 5.67
N LEU A 93 -11.01 1.39 5.68
CA LEU A 93 -11.55 2.14 6.81
C LEU A 93 -13.07 1.94 6.99
N THR A 94 -13.78 1.56 5.93
CA THR A 94 -15.18 1.19 6.00
C THR A 94 -15.35 -0.23 6.56
N GLU A 95 -14.54 -1.18 6.10
CA GLU A 95 -14.50 -2.55 6.63
C GLU A 95 -14.17 -2.58 8.13
N GLU A 96 -13.25 -1.72 8.58
CA GLU A 96 -12.88 -1.53 9.99
C GLU A 96 -13.90 -0.68 10.78
N SER A 97 -15.05 -0.35 10.18
CA SER A 97 -16.14 0.43 10.80
C SER A 97 -15.72 1.81 11.30
N ILE A 98 -14.73 2.43 10.65
CA ILE A 98 -14.36 3.84 10.89
C ILE A 98 -15.25 4.74 10.05
N PHE A 99 -15.43 4.41 8.77
CA PHE A 99 -16.35 5.11 7.88
C PHE A 99 -17.69 4.38 7.79
N SER A 100 -18.75 5.18 7.75
CA SER A 100 -20.07 4.74 7.32
C SER A 100 -20.09 4.58 5.79
N GLY A 101 -21.06 3.82 5.28
CA GLY A 101 -21.26 3.69 3.83
C GLY A 101 -21.48 5.04 3.12
N GLN A 102 -22.10 6.02 3.81
CA GLN A 102 -22.29 7.37 3.26
C GLN A 102 -20.98 8.16 3.17
N GLU A 103 -20.10 8.05 4.17
CA GLU A 103 -18.78 8.70 4.15
C GLU A 103 -17.90 8.07 3.07
N TYR A 104 -17.89 6.73 2.99
CA TYR A 104 -17.22 5.98 1.92
C TYR A 104 -17.67 6.46 0.53
N GLN A 105 -18.99 6.47 0.28
CA GLN A 105 -19.55 6.89 -0.99
C GLN A 105 -19.15 8.32 -1.35
N LYS A 106 -19.18 9.26 -0.40
CA LYS A 106 -18.74 10.65 -0.65
C LYS A 106 -17.28 10.73 -1.07
N ILE A 107 -16.40 9.97 -0.42
CA ILE A 107 -14.97 9.93 -0.74
C ILE A 107 -14.77 9.35 -2.14
N THR A 108 -15.38 8.21 -2.46
CA THR A 108 -15.18 7.53 -3.74
C THR A 108 -15.79 8.30 -4.91
N GLU A 109 -16.97 8.90 -4.74
CA GLU A 109 -17.58 9.74 -5.77
C GLU A 109 -16.72 10.96 -6.12
N LEU A 110 -16.06 11.58 -5.12
CA LEU A 110 -15.12 12.67 -5.39
C LEU A 110 -13.91 12.17 -6.18
N ALA A 111 -13.39 10.98 -5.86
CA ALA A 111 -12.24 10.39 -6.53
C ALA A 111 -12.58 10.01 -7.99
N GLU A 112 -13.76 9.43 -8.22
CA GLU A 112 -14.28 9.06 -9.54
C GLU A 112 -14.50 10.27 -10.45
N LYS A 113 -14.88 11.42 -9.88
CA LYS A 113 -14.99 12.70 -10.59
C LYS A 113 -13.64 13.32 -10.93
N GLY A 114 -12.53 12.68 -10.56
CA GLY A 114 -11.16 13.15 -10.80
C GLY A 114 -10.58 13.99 -9.66
N ASN A 115 -11.33 14.26 -8.58
CA ASN A 115 -10.90 15.11 -7.46
C ASN A 115 -10.22 14.28 -6.37
N ARG A 116 -9.20 13.48 -6.73
CA ARG A 116 -8.54 12.56 -5.80
C ARG A 116 -7.84 13.27 -4.63
N ALA A 117 -7.27 14.45 -4.87
CA ALA A 117 -6.65 15.26 -3.82
C ALA A 117 -7.67 15.76 -2.78
N ASP A 118 -8.83 16.25 -3.24
CA ASP A 118 -9.91 16.64 -2.32
C ASP A 118 -10.47 15.42 -1.58
N SER A 119 -10.50 14.27 -2.24
CA SER A 119 -10.93 13.00 -1.64
C SER A 119 -9.98 12.55 -0.53
N SER A 120 -8.67 12.63 -0.74
CA SER A 120 -7.67 12.26 0.27
C SER A 120 -7.70 13.20 1.47
N LYS A 121 -7.86 14.50 1.22
CA LYS A 121 -8.05 15.51 2.26
C LYS A 121 -9.33 15.28 3.07
N LEU A 122 -10.45 15.00 2.40
CA LEU A 122 -11.72 14.65 3.08
C LEU A 122 -11.54 13.41 3.97
N LEU A 123 -10.91 12.36 3.45
CA LEU A 123 -10.64 11.13 4.17
C LEU A 123 -9.87 11.39 5.47
N LEU A 124 -8.77 12.16 5.39
CA LEU A 124 -7.96 12.48 6.57
C LEU A 124 -8.69 13.37 7.58
N ASN A 125 -9.50 14.33 7.10
CA ASN A 125 -10.32 15.17 7.98
C ASN A 125 -11.34 14.32 8.76
N LEU A 126 -12.00 13.36 8.10
CA LEU A 126 -12.95 12.47 8.77
C LEU A 126 -12.26 11.61 9.85
N VAL A 127 -11.05 11.12 9.58
CA VAL A 127 -10.26 10.38 10.58
C VAL A 127 -9.89 11.28 11.77
N MET A 128 -9.54 12.54 11.50
CA MET A 128 -9.27 13.54 12.53
C MET A 128 -10.48 13.80 13.42
N GLU A 129 -11.65 13.99 12.83
CA GLU A 129 -12.91 14.28 13.52
C GLU A 129 -13.38 13.11 14.39
N LYS A 130 -13.19 11.87 13.93
CA LYS A 130 -13.59 10.66 14.68
C LYS A 130 -12.67 10.33 15.86
N GLY A 131 -11.52 10.99 15.97
CA GLY A 131 -10.67 10.93 17.15
C GLY A 131 -9.70 9.74 17.20
N SER A 132 -9.22 9.43 18.39
CA SER A 132 -8.02 8.60 18.57
C SER A 132 -8.16 7.17 18.04
N ARG A 133 -9.30 6.53 18.28
CA ARG A 133 -9.59 5.18 17.75
C ARG A 133 -9.48 5.15 16.22
N ALA A 134 -10.04 6.13 15.53
CA ALA A 134 -9.99 6.21 14.06
C ALA A 134 -8.55 6.40 13.57
N ARG A 135 -7.77 7.26 14.23
CA ARG A 135 -6.35 7.47 13.89
C ARG A 135 -5.54 6.18 14.03
N ARG A 136 -5.72 5.43 15.12
CA ARG A 136 -5.03 4.16 15.35
C ARG A 136 -5.37 3.13 14.28
N VAL A 137 -6.66 2.90 14.05
CA VAL A 137 -7.13 1.94 13.04
C VAL A 137 -6.68 2.33 11.62
N MET A 138 -6.59 3.63 11.33
CA MET A 138 -6.02 4.11 10.06
C MET A 138 -4.54 3.73 9.92
N TRP A 139 -3.74 3.97 10.95
CA TRP A 139 -2.32 3.57 10.93
C TRP A 139 -2.16 2.07 10.77
N GLU A 140 -2.94 1.26 11.49
CA GLU A 140 -2.96 -0.20 11.34
C GLU A 140 -3.34 -0.62 9.92
N SER A 141 -4.34 0.04 9.33
CA SER A 141 -4.79 -0.20 7.96
C SER A 141 -3.70 0.15 6.94
N PHE A 142 -2.94 1.22 7.15
CA PHE A 142 -1.82 1.57 6.28
C PHE A 142 -0.76 0.47 6.19
N GLY A 143 -0.51 -0.26 7.29
CA GLY A 143 0.34 -1.44 7.26
C GLY A 143 -0.15 -2.49 6.25
N LYS A 144 -1.48 -2.66 6.12
CA LYS A 144 -2.11 -3.63 5.22
C LYS A 144 -2.04 -3.23 3.74
N VAL A 145 -2.29 -1.95 3.41
CA VAL A 145 -2.34 -1.46 2.01
C VAL A 145 -1.04 -0.90 1.44
N ARG A 146 0.05 -0.82 2.22
CA ARG A 146 1.31 -0.19 1.78
C ARG A 146 1.88 -0.71 0.45
N HIS A 147 1.55 -1.92 0.04
CA HIS A 147 1.96 -2.45 -1.26
C HIS A 147 1.27 -1.82 -2.46
N GLY A 148 -0.02 -1.50 -2.32
CA GLY A 148 -0.80 -0.86 -3.35
C GLY A 148 -0.54 0.64 -3.44
N VAL A 149 0.16 1.21 -2.45
CA VAL A 149 0.37 2.65 -2.31
C VAL A 149 1.86 2.95 -2.04
N PRO A 150 2.70 3.02 -3.10
CA PRO A 150 4.14 3.26 -3.00
C PRO A 150 4.55 4.45 -2.13
N LYS A 151 3.82 5.58 -2.21
CA LYS A 151 4.10 6.75 -1.36
C LYS A 151 3.86 6.45 0.12
N LEU A 152 2.81 5.70 0.44
CA LEU A 152 2.51 5.28 1.81
C LEU A 152 3.62 4.37 2.35
N ASN A 153 4.07 3.40 1.54
CA ASN A 153 5.17 2.52 1.92
C ASN A 153 6.44 3.29 2.30
N LYS A 154 6.76 4.37 1.57
CA LYS A 154 7.92 5.21 1.87
C LYS A 154 7.78 5.88 3.25
N ILE A 155 6.60 6.40 3.58
CA ILE A 155 6.34 7.01 4.90
C ILE A 155 6.53 5.98 6.01
N LEU A 156 5.93 4.79 5.86
CA LEU A 156 6.02 3.74 6.88
C LEU A 156 7.45 3.27 7.09
N LYS A 157 8.24 3.16 6.02
CA LYS A 157 9.68 2.84 6.13
C LYS A 157 10.45 3.91 6.88
N VAL A 158 10.21 5.20 6.60
CA VAL A 158 10.88 6.29 7.32
C VAL A 158 10.54 6.22 8.81
N ILE A 159 9.28 6.03 9.17
CA ILE A 159 8.86 5.90 10.58
C ILE A 159 9.59 4.73 11.26
N GLN A 160 9.69 3.60 10.56
CA GLN A 160 10.36 2.41 11.10
C GLN A 160 11.88 2.57 11.21
N GLU A 161 12.54 3.19 10.24
CA GLU A 161 13.99 3.46 10.28
C GLU A 161 14.39 4.28 11.51
N HIS A 162 13.48 5.13 11.99
CA HIS A 162 13.68 5.96 13.17
C HIS A 162 13.15 5.29 14.45
N GLY A 163 12.84 3.98 14.40
CA GLY A 163 11.98 3.25 15.33
C GLY A 163 12.24 3.39 16.84
N SER A 164 13.43 3.82 17.27
CA SER A 164 13.75 4.09 18.68
C SER A 164 13.36 5.50 19.15
N ASP A 165 13.29 6.47 18.23
CA ASP A 165 12.92 7.86 18.53
C ASP A 165 12.37 8.61 17.29
N PRO A 166 11.22 8.21 16.76
CA PRO A 166 10.61 8.91 15.64
C PRO A 166 10.13 10.32 16.03
N PHE A 167 9.97 10.62 17.32
CA PHE A 167 9.55 11.93 17.82
C PHE A 167 10.72 12.91 17.96
N GLY A 168 11.90 12.47 18.40
CA GLY A 168 13.10 13.30 18.39
C GLY A 168 13.51 13.69 16.97
N TYR A 169 13.28 12.83 15.97
CA TYR A 169 13.40 13.24 14.56
C TYR A 169 12.44 14.37 14.19
N MET A 170 11.18 14.33 14.64
CA MET A 170 10.21 15.40 14.39
C MET A 170 10.64 16.72 15.01
N ASP A 171 11.11 16.67 16.26
CA ASP A 171 11.59 17.85 16.98
C ASP A 171 12.79 18.48 16.26
N ILE A 172 13.77 17.68 15.84
CA ILE A 172 14.93 18.15 15.06
C ILE A 172 14.48 18.77 13.73
N THR A 173 13.56 18.12 13.00
CA THR A 173 13.11 18.60 11.69
C THR A 173 12.34 19.92 11.82
N GLN A 174 11.52 20.04 12.87
CA GLN A 174 10.78 21.26 13.16
C GLN A 174 11.71 22.39 13.58
N ASP A 175 12.72 22.12 14.39
CA ASP A 175 13.70 23.11 14.83
C ASP A 175 14.62 23.55 13.70
N LEU A 176 15.04 22.66 12.80
CA LEU A 176 15.77 23.01 11.58
C LEU A 176 14.94 23.91 10.65
N SER A 177 13.65 23.63 10.51
CA SER A 177 12.73 24.49 9.74
C SER A 177 12.61 25.89 10.35
N LYS A 178 12.50 25.98 11.69
CA LYS A 178 12.48 27.28 12.40
C LYS A 178 13.80 28.03 12.21
N LEU A 179 14.94 27.36 12.39
CA LEU A 179 16.27 27.95 12.23
C LEU A 179 16.51 28.48 10.81
N SER A 180 16.09 27.73 9.78
CA SER A 180 16.20 28.14 8.39
C SER A 180 15.35 29.37 8.06
N SER A 181 14.18 29.53 8.68
CA SER A 181 13.33 30.71 8.47
C SER A 181 13.94 31.98 9.08
N HIS A 182 14.70 31.84 10.17
CA HIS A 182 15.35 32.94 10.88
C HIS A 182 16.60 33.47 10.15
N LEU A 183 17.33 32.60 9.46
CA LEU A 183 18.51 32.99 8.67
C LEU A 183 18.16 33.70 7.34
N LYS A 184 16.90 33.61 6.89
CA LYS A 184 16.43 34.24 5.64
C LYS A 184 15.92 35.67 5.83
N GLY A 185 15.90 36.19 7.06
CA GLY A 185 15.36 37.50 7.44
C GLY A 185 16.38 38.63 7.63
N LYS A 186 17.67 38.42 7.34
CA LYS A 186 18.68 39.49 7.38
C LYS A 186 19.14 39.84 5.98
N LYS A 187 18.49 40.82 5.38
CA LYS A 187 18.97 41.53 4.20
C LYS A 187 18.94 43.02 4.50
#